data_AF-M5E1N6-F1
#
_entry.id   AF-M5E1N6-F1
#
_cell.length_a   1.000
_cell.length_b   1.000
_cell.length_c   1.000
_cell.angle_alpha   90.00
_cell.angle_beta   90.00
_cell.angle_gamma   90.00
#
_symmetry.space_group_name_H-M   'P 1'
#
loop_
_entity.id
_entity.type
_entity.pdbx_description
1 polymer ?
#
loop_
_entity_poly.entity_id
_entity_poly.type
_entity_poly.pdbx_seq_one_letter_code
_entity_poly.pdbx_strand_id
1 'polypeptide(L)' 'MSKVKIITDSCSDLPKEIVDSYDIEFLNIKVNINNQVYYDRHDLQPKDFYRLINQGDEVPKTSRITPEKFKTLTKKL' A
#
# COMPACT_ATOMS: atom_id res chain seq x y z
N MET A 1 3.05 -27.55 15.02
CA MET A 1 3.66 -26.31 14.48
C MET A 1 2.62 -25.21 14.54
N SER A 2 2.99 -24.01 14.97
CA SER A 2 2.11 -22.84 14.90
C SER A 2 1.92 -22.39 13.44
N LYS A 3 0.72 -21.95 13.09
CA LYS A 3 0.47 -21.29 11.80
C LYS A 3 1.01 -19.87 11.88
N VAL A 4 1.85 -19.47 10.92
CA VAL A 4 2.42 -18.12 10.82
C VAL A 4 1.94 -17.50 9.52
N LYS A 5 1.53 -16.22 9.57
CA LYS A 5 1.15 -15.43 8.41
C LYS A 5 2.03 -14.18 8.37
N ILE A 6 2.57 -13.87 7.19
CA ILE A 6 3.37 -12.65 6.97
C ILE A 6 2.43 -11.56 6.45
N ILE A 7 2.52 -10.38 7.07
CA ILE A 7 1.76 -9.20 6.70
C ILE A 7 2.76 -8.07 6.52
N THR A 8 2.62 -7.30 5.44
CA THR A 8 3.44 -6.12 5.15
C THR A 8 2.57 -5.02 4.55
N ASP A 9 3.15 -3.85 4.33
CA ASP A 9 2.53 -2.77 3.57
C ASP A 9 3.37 -2.37 2.36
N SER A 10 2.83 -1.45 1.57
CA SER A 10 3.46 -1.03 0.32
C SER A 10 4.78 -0.28 0.48
N CYS A 11 5.18 0.13 1.70
CA CYS A 11 6.49 0.72 1.97
C CYS A 11 7.63 -0.32 1.97
N SER A 12 7.29 -1.61 1.92
CA SER A 12 8.30 -2.68 1.85
C SER A 12 8.97 -2.82 0.48
N ASP A 13 8.40 -2.20 -0.57
CA ASP A 13 8.86 -2.28 -1.96
C ASP A 13 9.05 -3.71 -2.50
N LEU A 14 8.37 -4.69 -1.90
CA LEU A 14 8.40 -6.05 -2.39
C LEU A 14 7.80 -6.14 -3.80
N PRO A 15 8.46 -6.85 -4.73
CA PRO A 15 7.88 -7.18 -6.02
C PRO A 15 6.58 -7.98 -5.87
N LYS A 16 5.62 -7.77 -6.76
CA LYS A 16 4.33 -8.48 -6.74
C LYS A 16 4.52 -9.99 -6.80
N GLU A 17 5.51 -10.46 -7.54
CA GLU A 17 5.83 -11.88 -7.70
C GLU A 17 6.22 -12.52 -6.37
N ILE A 18 6.94 -11.79 -5.51
CA ILE A 18 7.33 -12.26 -4.16
C ILE A 18 6.10 -12.31 -3.25
N VAL A 19 5.27 -11.26 -3.27
CA VAL A 19 4.03 -11.20 -2.48
C VAL A 19 3.13 -12.38 -2.82
N ASP A 20 2.92 -12.63 -4.11
CA ASP A 20 2.07 -13.71 -4.59
C ASP A 20 2.65 -15.10 -4.28
N SER A 21 3.97 -15.30 -4.50
CA SER A 21 4.62 -16.61 -4.33
C SER A 21 4.62 -17.10 -2.88
N TYR A 22 4.64 -16.20 -1.91
CA TYR A 22 4.69 -16.52 -0.49
C TYR A 22 3.37 -16.30 0.24
N ASP A 23 2.27 -15.98 -0.48
CA ASP A 23 0.98 -15.63 0.10
C ASP A 23 1.14 -14.57 1.22
N ILE A 24 1.84 -13.49 0.90
CA ILE A 24 2.04 -12.38 1.85
C ILE A 24 0.81 -11.48 1.80
N GLU A 25 0.22 -11.20 2.96
CA GLU A 25 -0.85 -10.22 3.06
C GLU A 25 -0.27 -8.81 2.89
N PHE A 26 -0.69 -8.11 1.85
CA PHE A 26 -0.07 -6.85 1.41
C PHE A 26 -1.05 -5.68 1.54
N LEU A 27 -0.73 -4.73 2.41
CA LEU A 27 -1.57 -3.58 2.70
C LEU A 27 -1.14 -2.35 1.91
N ASN A 28 -1.98 -1.89 0.98
CA ASN A 28 -1.73 -0.63 0.27
C ASN A 28 -2.01 0.58 1.18
N ILE A 29 -1.01 1.45 1.34
CA ILE A 29 -1.18 2.73 2.04
C ILE A 29 -1.87 3.75 1.14
N LYS A 30 -2.41 4.81 1.74
CA LYS A 30 -3.03 5.90 0.98
C LYS A 30 -2.01 6.97 0.60
N VAL A 31 -2.10 7.48 -0.61
CA VAL A 31 -1.35 8.63 -1.12
C VAL A 31 -2.34 9.69 -1.59
N ASN A 32 -2.19 10.92 -1.10
CA ASN A 32 -2.98 12.08 -1.49
C ASN A 32 -2.13 12.98 -2.40
N ILE A 33 -2.61 13.20 -3.62
CA ILE A 33 -1.97 14.03 -4.64
C ILE A 33 -3.09 14.86 -5.29
N ASN A 34 -2.94 16.19 -5.32
CA ASN A 34 -3.90 17.11 -5.96
C ASN A 34 -5.35 16.86 -5.49
N ASN A 35 -5.56 16.78 -4.17
CA ASN A 35 -6.85 16.48 -3.52
C ASN A 35 -7.48 15.12 -3.87
N GLN A 36 -6.77 14.23 -4.56
CA GLN A 36 -7.22 12.89 -4.88
C GLN A 36 -6.47 11.85 -4.05
N VAL A 37 -7.22 10.89 -3.50
CA VAL A 37 -6.67 9.78 -2.70
C VAL A 37 -6.54 8.54 -3.58
N TYR A 38 -5.36 7.96 -3.54
CA TYR A 38 -4.98 6.72 -4.20
C TYR A 38 -4.51 5.70 -3.18
N TYR A 39 -4.49 4.43 -3.57
CA TYR A 39 -3.84 3.32 -2.88
C TYR A 39 -2.57 2.91 -3.63
N ASP A 40 -1.44 3.11 -2.97
CA ASP A 40 -0.10 2.82 -3.51
C ASP A 40 0.00 1.35 -3.94
N ARG A 41 0.57 1.09 -5.13
CA ARG A 41 0.68 -0.24 -5.79
C ARG A 41 -0.64 -0.95 -6.12
N HIS A 42 -1.79 -0.35 -5.84
CA HIS A 42 -3.11 -0.87 -6.24
C HIS A 42 -3.65 -0.08 -7.44
N ASP A 43 -4.06 1.17 -7.22
CA ASP A 43 -4.57 2.07 -8.26
C ASP A 43 -3.59 3.22 -8.59
N LEU A 44 -2.43 3.23 -7.94
CA LEU A 44 -1.33 4.15 -8.23
C LEU A 44 -0.04 3.37 -8.42
N GLN A 45 0.38 3.27 -9.68
CA GLN A 45 1.66 2.66 -10.04
C GLN A 45 2.78 3.71 -9.97
N PRO A 46 4.05 3.32 -9.72
CA PRO A 46 5.15 4.27 -9.58
C PRO A 46 5.29 5.25 -10.75
N LYS A 47 5.11 4.77 -11.98
CA LYS A 47 5.15 5.60 -13.19
C LYS A 47 4.09 6.70 -13.17
N ASP A 48 2.88 6.37 -12.72
CA ASP A 48 1.78 7.33 -12.60
C ASP A 48 2.02 8.32 -11.47
N PHE A 49 2.54 7.85 -10.33
CA PHE A 49 2.97 8.72 -9.24
C PHE A 49 3.95 9.79 -9.72
N TYR A 50 5.06 9.40 -10.35
CA TYR A 50 6.06 10.36 -10.83
C TYR A 50 5.50 11.31 -11.90
N ARG A 51 4.57 10.85 -12.74
CA ARG A 51 3.88 11.72 -13.68
C ARG A 51 3.01 12.76 -12.98
N LEU A 52 2.23 12.36 -11.99
CA LEU A 52 1.31 13.25 -11.27
C LEU A 52 2.06 14.32 -10.46
N ILE A 53 3.16 13.97 -9.81
CA ILE A 53 3.94 14.94 -9.01
C ILE A 53 4.72 15.93 -9.89
N ASN A 54 5.05 15.56 -11.13
CA ASN A 54 5.68 16.48 -12.09
C ASN A 54 4.68 17.47 -12.70
N GLN A 55 3.38 17.21 -12.58
CA GLN A 55 2.30 18.03 -13.14
C GLN A 55 1.67 18.97 -12.11
N GLY A 56 1.87 18.73 -10.82
CA GLY A 56 1.26 19.49 -9.74
C GLY A 56 2.29 20.28 -8.93
N ASP A 57 1.81 21.32 -8.25
CA ASP A 57 2.62 22.15 -7.36
C ASP A 57 2.57 21.68 -5.90
N GLU A 58 1.64 20.77 -5.55
CA GLU A 58 1.49 20.25 -4.19
C GLU A 58 2.41 19.06 -3.92
N VAL A 59 3.04 19.09 -2.74
CA VAL A 59 3.80 17.96 -2.20
C VAL A 59 2.82 16.84 -1.79
N PRO A 60 2.96 15.61 -2.32
CA PRO A 60 2.13 14.48 -1.93
C PRO A 60 2.17 14.22 -0.44
N LYS A 61 1.03 13.75 0.10
CA LYS A 61 0.92 13.33 1.50
C LYS A 61 0.55 11.86 1.56
N THR A 62 1.10 11.14 2.52
CA THR A 62 0.75 9.73 2.75
C THR A 62 -0.08 9.59 4.03
N SER A 63 -0.78 8.47 4.16
CA SER A 63 -1.43 8.10 5.42
C SER A 63 -1.14 6.64 5.73
N ARG A 64 -0.84 6.37 7.01
CA ARG A 64 -0.61 5.01 7.51
C ARG A 64 -1.88 4.16 7.43
N ILE A 65 -1.71 2.84 7.49
CA ILE A 65 -2.83 1.92 7.71
C ILE A 65 -3.49 2.25 9.05
N THR A 66 -4.83 2.37 9.06
CA THR A 66 -5.55 2.66 10.30
C THR A 66 -5.58 1.45 11.22
N PRO A 67 -5.59 1.64 12.55
CA PRO A 67 -5.70 0.52 13.50
C PRO A 67 -6.91 -0.38 13.23
N GLU A 68 -8.05 0.20 12.83
CA GLU A 68 -9.26 -0.56 12.53
C GLU A 68 -9.12 -1.42 11.26
N LYS A 69 -8.46 -0.92 10.21
CA LYS A 69 -8.19 -1.71 9.00
C LYS A 69 -7.29 -2.90 9.33
N PHE A 70 -6.23 -2.67 10.10
CA PHE A 70 -5.31 -3.73 10.53
C PHE A 70 -5.98 -4.77 11.44
N LYS A 71 -6.79 -4.34 12.40
CA LYS A 71 -7.59 -5.21 13.27
C LYS A 71 -8.61 -6.04 12.49
N THR A 72 -9.28 -5.44 11.51
CA THR A 72 -10.25 -6.14 10.66
C THR A 72 -9.57 -7.20 9.82
N LEU A 73 -8.41 -6.89 9.24
CA LEU A 73 -7.62 -7.85 8.48
C LEU A 73 -7.21 -9.04 9.35
N THR A 74 -6.56 -8.78 10.49
CA THR A 74 -6.01 -9.83 11.36
C THR A 74 -7.07 -10.75 11.97
N LYS A 75 -8.33 -10.30 12.10
CA LYS A 75 -9.46 -11.15 12.50
C LYS A 75 -9.95 -12.13 11.42
N LYS A 76 -9.62 -11.87 10.15
CA LYS A 76 -10.02 -12.71 9.00
C LYS A 76 -8.99 -13.80 8.68
N LEU A 77 -7.75 -13.62 9.14
CA LEU A 77 -6.63 -14.53 9.00
C LEU A 77 -6.67 -15.60 10.11
#